data_AF-Q4UJ18-F1
#
_entry.id   AF-Q4UJ18-F1
#
_cell.length_a   1.000
_cell.length_b   1.000
_cell.length_c   1.000
_cell.angle_alpha   90.00
_cell.angle_beta   90.00
_cell.angle_gamma   90.00
#
_symmetry.space_group_name_H-M   'P 1'
#
loop_
_entity.id
_entity.type
_entity.pdbx_description
1 polymer ?
#
loop_
_entity_poly.entity_id
_entity_poly.type
_entity_poly.pdbx_seq_one_letter_code
_entity_poly.pdbx_strand_id
1 'polypeptide(L)'
;MKDKEKEIPSVPTSYRILIKGASSNDNKQIRLNVDDKRHVWRQCSFKNPARSDGLVLRHWRHFEKGTEYLSSARKQRKVVRNKICKNIDDDSTCTLARIDEEDSVLDSYSFARVNPSVKIYRYSDDFYMFHLADLDPSWTKDETDLLFDLCEMFELRFIAIHDCFKWRKDIPLEKLKQRYYSVTKRIVEFLFEEKIKNEIMKHGNPNHPVVLSLKDESARHPLVKFTYNADHDRDRRQMLERSYRITPEQREMEAQLLSDIKAAETKLKSEEKKRSEMKRLKRKFNVNESDVIPTPRLDQFQTKPVWLASSCISFYKSQLTQHHNDAVDEMLNELNISPPVVSSQASNELYWYFYTI
;
A
#
# COMPACT_ATOMS: atom_id res chain seq x y z
N MET A 1 20.81 30.49 48.83
CA MET A 1 21.34 30.15 47.49
C MET A 1 20.89 28.73 47.20
N LYS A 2 19.75 28.57 46.52
CA LYS A 2 19.69 27.96 45.17
C LYS A 2 20.59 26.74 45.03
N ASP A 3 20.07 25.58 45.40
CA ASP A 3 20.34 24.34 44.68
C ASP A 3 19.00 23.65 44.45
N LYS A 4 18.45 23.90 43.26
CA LYS A 4 17.33 23.13 42.73
C LYS A 4 17.87 21.73 42.46
N GLU A 5 17.38 20.75 43.20
CA GLU A 5 17.47 19.34 42.82
C GLU A 5 17.03 19.22 41.35
N LYS A 6 18.00 18.95 40.46
CA LYS A 6 17.69 18.59 39.08
C LYS A 6 17.21 17.15 39.10
N GLU A 7 15.96 16.94 39.48
CA GLU A 7 15.24 15.73 39.11
C GLU A 7 15.25 15.64 37.58
N ILE A 8 15.91 14.61 37.06
CA ILE A 8 15.80 14.23 35.65
C ILE A 8 14.33 13.89 35.42
N PRO A 9 13.68 14.42 34.36
CA PRO A 9 12.27 14.15 34.11
C PRO A 9 12.07 12.69 33.68
N SER A 10 12.02 11.76 34.62
CA SER A 10 11.49 10.43 34.35
C SER A 10 9.99 10.58 34.13
N VAL A 11 9.53 10.40 32.88
CA VAL A 11 8.10 10.38 32.62
C VAL A 11 7.54 9.07 33.19
N PRO A 12 6.60 9.11 34.15
CA PRO A 12 5.89 7.91 34.57
C PRO A 12 4.89 7.59 33.45
N THR A 13 5.20 6.62 32.59
CA THR A 13 4.29 6.23 31.51
C THR A 13 3.42 5.03 31.93
N SER A 14 2.12 5.30 31.93
CA SER A 14 0.99 4.38 31.85
C SER A 14 0.68 3.54 33.09
N TYR A 15 -0.06 4.13 34.03
CA TYR A 15 -0.95 3.36 34.89
C TYR A 15 -2.26 3.14 34.13
N ARG A 16 -2.55 1.90 33.77
CA ARG A 16 -3.93 1.42 33.71
C ARG A 16 -4.41 1.41 35.16
N ILE A 17 -4.97 2.53 35.64
CA ILE A 17 -5.60 2.57 36.96
C ILE A 17 -6.82 1.66 36.87
N LEU A 18 -6.67 0.39 37.28
CA LEU A 18 -7.80 -0.50 37.53
C LEU A 18 -8.45 -0.04 38.83
N ILE A 19 -9.41 0.89 38.74
CA ILE A 19 -10.33 1.18 39.83
C ILE A 19 -11.27 -0.03 39.94
N LYS A 20 -10.88 -1.04 40.72
CA LYS A 20 -11.86 -2.03 41.19
C LYS A 20 -12.77 -1.31 42.18
N GLY A 21 -14.03 -1.10 41.79
CA GLY A 21 -15.05 -0.55 42.68
C GLY A 21 -15.17 -1.41 43.93
N ALA A 22 -14.98 -0.80 45.10
CA ALA A 22 -15.25 -1.44 46.38
C ALA A 22 -16.69 -1.11 46.78
N SER A 23 -17.50 -2.16 46.87
CA SER A 23 -18.74 -2.20 47.64
C SER A 23 -18.46 -1.80 49.10
N SER A 24 -19.40 -1.05 49.67
CA SER A 24 -19.45 -0.50 51.02
C SER A 24 -19.22 -1.54 52.12
N ASN A 25 -18.12 -1.41 52.87
CA ASN A 25 -18.09 -1.22 54.33
C ASN A 25 -16.67 -1.43 54.90
N ASP A 26 -16.41 -0.67 55.96
CA ASP A 26 -15.34 -0.79 56.96
C ASP A 26 -13.95 -0.19 56.71
N ASN A 27 -13.57 0.63 57.70
CA ASN A 27 -12.28 1.27 57.96
C ASN A 27 -11.09 0.28 57.90
N LYS A 28 -10.52 0.07 56.72
CA LYS A 28 -9.13 -0.40 56.56
C LYS A 28 -8.42 0.45 55.54
N GLN A 29 -7.25 0.97 55.96
CA GLN A 29 -6.32 1.73 55.13
C GLN A 29 -6.25 1.17 53.71
N ILE A 30 -6.54 2.02 52.73
CA ILE A 30 -6.36 1.74 51.31
C ILE A 30 -4.85 1.54 51.09
N ARG A 31 -4.38 0.28 51.20
CA ARG A 31 -3.07 -0.09 50.69
C ARG A 31 -3.18 -0.12 49.18
N LEU A 32 -2.78 0.98 48.54
CA LEU A 32 -2.44 0.98 47.12
C LEU A 32 -1.32 -0.06 46.95
N ASN A 33 -1.68 -1.22 46.42
CA ASN A 33 -0.70 -2.23 46.04
C ASN A 33 -0.02 -1.71 44.77
N VAL A 34 0.95 -0.82 44.95
CA VAL A 34 1.77 -0.28 43.87
C VAL A 34 2.64 -1.42 43.39
N ASP A 35 2.37 -1.92 42.19
CA ASP A 35 3.13 -2.98 41.55
C ASP A 35 4.63 -2.61 41.59
N ASP A 36 5.42 -3.40 42.32
CA ASP A 36 6.83 -3.08 42.63
C ASP A 36 7.75 -3.25 41.40
N LYS A 37 7.20 -3.79 40.32
CA LYS A 37 7.80 -3.79 38.98
C LYS A 37 7.62 -2.43 38.32
N ARG A 38 8.13 -1.36 38.95
CA ARG A 38 8.06 -0.02 38.37
C ARG A 38 8.95 0.06 37.14
N HIS A 39 8.28 0.18 36.00
CA HIS A 39 8.82 0.44 34.68
C HIS A 39 9.35 1.88 34.67
N VAL A 40 10.67 2.08 34.62
CA VAL A 40 11.27 3.43 34.67
C VAL A 40 11.90 3.73 33.32
N TRP A 41 11.44 4.82 32.69
CA TRP A 41 12.08 5.35 31.49
C TRP A 41 13.21 6.28 31.88
N ARG A 42 14.38 6.09 31.26
CA ARG A 42 15.52 7.00 31.40
C ARG A 42 16.06 7.39 30.03
N GLN A 43 16.59 8.60 29.96
CA GLN A 43 17.26 9.10 28.78
C GLN A 43 18.71 8.66 28.81
N CYS A 44 19.07 7.71 27.94
CA CYS A 44 20.43 7.16 27.86
C CYS A 44 21.15 7.73 26.64
N SER A 45 22.44 8.06 26.79
CA SER A 45 23.30 8.43 25.67
C SER A 45 23.74 7.18 24.91
N PHE A 46 23.70 7.25 23.59
CA PHE A 46 24.16 6.18 22.71
C PHE A 46 24.93 6.77 21.53
N LYS A 47 25.85 5.98 20.97
CA LYS A 47 26.46 6.25 19.66
C LYS A 47 25.80 5.34 18.64
N ASN A 48 25.54 5.85 17.44
CA ASN A 48 25.06 5.03 16.33
C ASN A 48 26.27 4.55 15.50
N PRO A 49 26.64 3.25 15.55
CA PRO A 49 27.75 2.72 14.74
C PRO A 49 27.58 2.90 13.24
N ALA A 50 26.35 3.12 12.76
CA ALA A 50 26.08 3.38 11.35
C ALA A 50 26.49 4.78 10.88
N ARG A 51 26.92 5.68 11.79
CA ARG A 51 27.41 7.02 11.45
C ARG A 51 28.93 7.09 11.59
N SER A 52 29.58 7.83 10.70
CA SER A 52 31.03 8.10 10.72
C SER A 52 31.43 9.32 11.56
N ASP A 53 30.49 10.21 11.89
CA ASP A 53 30.73 11.48 12.57
C ASP A 53 30.91 11.37 14.09
N GLY A 54 30.71 10.18 14.66
CA GLY A 54 30.86 9.93 16.10
C GLY A 54 29.81 10.63 16.98
N LEU A 55 28.71 11.11 16.38
CA LEU A 55 27.66 11.85 17.08
C LEU A 55 27.04 11.03 18.21
N VAL A 56 27.01 11.63 19.40
CA VAL A 56 26.35 11.05 20.59
C VAL A 56 24.93 11.58 20.67
N LEU A 57 23.96 10.68 20.55
CA LEU A 57 22.54 10.99 20.66
C LEU A 57 21.99 10.45 21.99
N ARG A 58 20.77 10.84 22.32
CA ARG A 58 20.06 10.35 23.50
C ARG A 58 18.74 9.72 23.09
N HIS A 59 18.37 8.59 23.69
CA HIS A 59 17.07 7.95 23.48
C HIS A 59 16.47 7.50 24.81
N TRP A 60 15.14 7.39 24.83
CA TRP A 60 14.42 6.83 25.97
C TRP A 60 14.55 5.31 25.95
N ARG A 61 15.12 4.75 27.02
CA ARG A 61 15.17 3.30 27.23
C ARG A 61 14.32 2.93 28.43
N HIS A 62 13.63 1.82 28.28
CA HIS A 62 12.79 1.22 29.31
C HIS A 62 13.65 0.33 30.21
N PHE A 63 13.62 0.56 31.52
CA PHE A 63 14.33 -0.26 32.50
C PHE A 63 13.33 -0.95 33.43
N GLU A 64 13.40 -2.29 33.48
CA GLU A 64 12.73 -3.08 34.50
C GLU A 64 13.59 -3.10 35.77
N LYS A 65 12.99 -2.72 36.89
CA LYS A 65 13.66 -2.73 38.20
C LYS A 65 13.86 -4.20 38.65
N GLY A 66 14.95 -4.84 38.19
CA GLY A 66 15.35 -6.17 38.66
C GLY A 66 16.35 -6.94 37.80
N THR A 67 16.39 -6.71 36.48
CA THR A 67 17.10 -7.61 35.54
C THR A 67 18.43 -7.05 35.00
N GLU A 68 18.57 -5.74 34.83
CA GLU A 68 19.78 -5.16 34.21
C GLU A 68 20.68 -4.35 35.16
N TYR A 69 20.13 -3.85 36.27
CA TYR A 69 20.90 -3.03 37.22
C TYR A 69 21.94 -3.83 38.03
N LEU A 70 21.78 -5.15 38.14
CA LEU A 70 22.63 -6.00 38.97
C LEU A 70 23.76 -6.71 38.22
N SER A 71 23.71 -6.79 36.88
CA SER A 71 24.74 -7.48 36.08
C SER A 71 25.95 -6.58 35.83
N SER A 72 25.76 -5.28 35.61
CA SER A 72 26.83 -4.29 35.46
C SER A 72 27.45 -3.91 36.81
N ALA A 73 26.63 -3.74 37.86
CA ALA A 73 27.11 -3.42 39.20
C ALA A 73 27.94 -4.54 39.84
N ARG A 74 27.64 -5.83 39.55
CA ARG A 74 28.45 -6.97 40.04
C ARG A 74 29.80 -7.10 39.35
N LYS A 75 29.91 -6.73 38.07
CA LYS A 75 31.20 -6.75 37.34
C LYS A 75 32.11 -5.60 37.78
N GLN A 76 31.57 -4.39 37.97
CA GLN A 76 32.35 -3.23 38.41
C GLN A 76 32.80 -3.33 39.88
N ARG A 77 31.99 -3.90 40.78
CA ARG A 77 32.40 -4.14 42.18
C ARG A 77 33.59 -5.09 42.33
N LYS A 78 33.81 -6.03 41.39
CA LYS A 78 34.96 -6.95 41.42
C LYS A 78 36.27 -6.27 40.99
N VAL A 79 36.20 -5.29 40.09
CA VAL A 79 37.37 -4.53 39.61
C VAL A 79 37.80 -3.46 40.62
N VAL A 80 36.84 -2.76 41.23
CA VAL A 80 37.10 -1.70 42.22
C VAL A 80 37.62 -2.30 43.54
N ARG A 81 37.10 -3.46 43.99
CA ARG A 81 37.58 -4.13 45.20
C ARG A 81 39.02 -4.65 45.07
N ASN A 82 39.49 -4.97 43.86
CA ASN A 82 40.89 -5.36 43.63
C ASN A 82 41.87 -4.17 43.55
N LYS A 83 41.39 -2.93 43.47
CA LYS A 83 42.22 -1.72 43.47
C LYS A 83 42.20 -0.96 44.81
N ILE A 84 41.25 -1.24 45.70
CA ILE A 84 41.11 -0.61 47.03
C ILE A 84 41.60 -1.57 48.14
N CYS A 85 42.77 -2.18 47.93
CA CYS A 85 43.48 -2.94 48.97
C CYS A 85 44.95 -2.49 49.09
N LYS A 86 45.24 -1.23 48.77
CA LYS A 86 46.49 -0.55 49.12
C LYS A 86 46.14 0.90 49.36
N ASN A 87 45.98 1.24 50.63
CA ASN A 87 46.20 2.53 51.27
C ASN A 87 45.17 2.68 52.39
N ILE A 88 45.72 2.54 53.59
CA ILE A 88 45.14 2.89 54.87
C ILE A 88 45.18 4.42 55.00
N ASP A 89 44.17 4.96 55.69
CA ASP A 89 44.00 6.31 56.23
C ASP A 89 43.07 7.31 55.52
N ASP A 90 42.32 8.01 56.38
CA ASP A 90 41.46 9.19 56.24
C ASP A 90 39.96 9.05 55.88
N ASP A 91 39.20 8.84 56.95
CA ASP A 91 38.24 9.79 57.55
C ASP A 91 37.12 10.41 56.67
N SER A 92 35.93 9.88 56.91
CA SER A 92 34.68 10.61 57.16
C SER A 92 34.03 11.49 56.08
N THR A 93 32.88 10.95 55.62
CA THR A 93 31.63 11.65 55.28
C THR A 93 31.47 12.15 53.85
N CYS A 94 31.21 11.21 52.93
CA CYS A 94 30.40 11.50 51.75
C CYS A 94 29.46 10.31 51.48
N THR A 95 28.20 10.42 51.92
CA THR A 95 27.10 9.48 51.64
C THR A 95 26.42 9.77 50.29
N LEU A 96 27.06 10.52 49.40
CA LEU A 96 26.57 10.77 48.05
C LEU A 96 27.41 9.98 47.05
N ALA A 97 26.71 9.22 46.20
CA ALA A 97 27.32 8.52 45.08
C ALA A 97 28.04 9.55 44.18
N ARG A 98 29.33 9.33 43.90
CA ARG A 98 30.05 10.06 42.85
C ARG A 98 29.29 9.86 41.53
N ILE A 99 28.75 10.94 40.97
CA ILE A 99 27.95 10.96 39.72
C ILE A 99 28.90 11.03 38.50
N ASP A 100 29.99 10.25 38.51
CA ASP A 100 31.02 10.34 37.47
C ASP A 100 31.13 9.08 36.59
N GLU A 101 30.17 8.14 36.67
CA GLU A 101 30.21 6.88 35.90
C GLU A 101 28.94 6.57 35.08
N GLU A 102 28.14 7.58 34.68
CA GLU A 102 27.02 7.38 33.72
C GLU A 102 27.34 7.77 32.26
N ASP A 103 28.63 8.00 31.93
CA ASP A 103 29.11 8.29 30.57
C ASP A 103 29.74 7.08 29.86
N SER A 104 29.59 5.87 30.39
CA SER A 104 29.95 4.68 29.62
C SER A 104 28.93 4.55 28.47
N VAL A 105 29.32 5.03 27.29
CA VAL A 105 28.64 4.84 26.00
C VAL A 105 28.58 3.34 25.73
N LEU A 106 27.64 2.66 26.36
CA LEU A 106 27.51 1.22 26.34
C LEU A 106 26.07 0.87 26.01
N ASP A 107 25.67 1.30 24.81
CA ASP A 107 24.62 0.65 24.06
C ASP A 107 24.96 0.75 22.57
N SER A 108 25.30 -0.39 21.98
CA SER A 108 25.32 -0.55 20.53
C SER A 108 23.89 -0.37 20.03
N TYR A 109 23.60 0.73 19.34
CA TYR A 109 22.29 1.02 18.78
C TYR A 109 21.77 -0.18 17.95
N SER A 110 20.72 -0.85 18.43
CA SER A 110 20.24 -2.13 17.85
C SER A 110 19.88 -2.03 16.38
N PHE A 111 19.40 -0.86 15.94
CA PHE A 111 19.03 -0.61 14.54
C PHE A 111 20.22 -0.28 13.63
N ALA A 112 21.43 -0.08 14.16
CA ALA A 112 22.62 0.15 13.33
C ALA A 112 22.93 -1.05 12.42
N ARG A 113 22.58 -2.26 12.88
CA ARG A 113 22.74 -3.51 12.12
C ARG A 113 21.89 -3.55 10.85
N VAL A 114 20.82 -2.78 10.80
CA VAL A 114 19.90 -2.71 9.65
C VAL A 114 20.08 -1.42 8.86
N ASN A 115 21.25 -0.76 8.93
CA ASN A 115 21.57 0.34 8.02
C ASN A 115 22.09 -0.22 6.68
N PRO A 116 21.28 -0.24 5.60
CA PRO A 116 21.77 -0.68 4.30
C PRO A 116 22.75 0.36 3.75
N SER A 117 24.00 -0.05 3.51
CA SER A 117 24.96 0.79 2.77
C SER A 117 24.61 0.78 1.29
N VAL A 118 24.37 1.95 0.71
CA VAL A 118 24.12 2.07 -0.73
C VAL A 118 25.45 1.97 -1.48
N LYS A 119 25.57 1.01 -2.38
CA LYS A 119 26.73 0.88 -3.27
C LYS A 119 26.52 1.70 -4.54
N ILE A 120 27.39 2.68 -4.77
CA ILE A 120 27.40 3.50 -5.98
C ILE A 120 28.52 3.04 -6.89
N TYR A 121 28.22 2.92 -8.18
CA TYR A 121 29.17 2.47 -9.19
C TYR A 121 29.83 3.70 -9.82
N ARG A 122 31.15 3.77 -9.76
CA ARG A 122 31.95 4.82 -10.43
C ARG A 122 32.40 4.33 -11.80
N TYR A 123 32.56 5.27 -12.73
CA TYR A 123 33.05 5.02 -14.09
C TYR A 123 34.27 5.90 -14.39
N SER A 124 35.07 5.51 -15.38
CA SER A 124 36.17 6.33 -15.91
C SER A 124 35.71 7.22 -17.06
N ASP A 125 36.51 8.23 -17.39
CA ASP A 125 36.27 9.14 -18.52
C ASP A 125 36.18 8.40 -19.86
N ASP A 126 37.08 7.44 -20.09
CA ASP A 126 37.05 6.60 -21.29
C ASP A 126 35.75 5.79 -21.38
N PHE A 127 35.32 5.22 -20.25
CA PHE A 127 34.06 4.49 -20.19
C PHE A 127 32.88 5.40 -20.53
N TYR A 128 32.90 6.65 -20.05
CA TYR A 128 31.86 7.61 -20.40
C TYR A 128 31.81 7.85 -21.92
N MET A 129 32.96 8.13 -22.53
CA MET A 129 33.06 8.48 -23.94
C MET A 129 32.60 7.33 -24.85
N PHE A 130 32.97 6.08 -24.56
CA PHE A 130 32.66 4.93 -25.42
C PHE A 130 31.34 4.23 -25.11
N HIS A 131 30.81 4.37 -23.89
CA HIS A 131 29.66 3.57 -23.45
C HIS A 131 28.50 4.36 -22.85
N LEU A 132 28.68 5.64 -22.48
CA LEU A 132 27.65 6.46 -21.82
C LEU A 132 27.23 7.70 -22.60
N ALA A 133 28.07 8.23 -23.49
CA ALA A 133 27.80 9.45 -24.25
C ALA A 133 26.52 9.33 -25.10
N ASP A 134 26.32 8.19 -25.75
CA ASP A 134 25.20 7.96 -26.66
C ASP A 134 23.87 7.58 -25.97
N LEU A 135 23.86 7.40 -24.64
CA LEU A 135 22.66 6.97 -23.91
C LEU A 135 21.57 8.04 -23.91
N ASP A 136 21.95 9.31 -23.73
CA ASP A 136 21.03 10.43 -23.69
C ASP A 136 21.76 11.73 -24.08
N PRO A 137 21.53 12.27 -25.29
CA PRO A 137 22.17 13.50 -25.76
C PRO A 137 21.81 14.75 -24.95
N SER A 138 20.77 14.69 -24.11
CA SER A 138 20.37 15.84 -23.27
C SER A 138 21.26 16.02 -22.02
N TRP A 139 22.14 15.07 -21.74
CA TRP A 139 23.02 15.06 -20.58
C TRP A 139 24.48 15.26 -20.97
N THR A 140 25.10 16.25 -20.37
CA THR A 140 26.55 16.43 -20.46
C THR A 140 27.29 15.51 -19.49
N LYS A 141 28.60 15.33 -19.73
CA LYS A 141 29.46 14.55 -18.83
C LYS A 141 29.49 15.17 -17.43
N ASP A 142 29.78 16.46 -17.34
CA ASP A 142 29.88 17.20 -16.08
C ASP A 142 28.58 17.11 -15.25
N GLU A 143 27.42 17.15 -15.91
CA GLU A 143 26.12 16.97 -15.24
C GLU A 143 25.92 15.55 -14.72
N THR A 144 26.39 14.55 -15.47
CA THR A 144 26.34 13.16 -15.04
C THR A 144 27.29 12.94 -13.87
N ASP A 145 28.50 13.49 -13.91
CA ASP A 145 29.48 13.41 -12.84
C ASP A 145 28.94 14.06 -11.55
N LEU A 146 28.40 15.28 -11.66
CA LEU A 146 27.73 15.95 -10.55
C LEU A 146 26.57 15.12 -9.99
N LEU A 147 25.75 14.50 -10.83
CA LEU A 147 24.66 13.64 -10.39
C LEU A 147 25.19 12.46 -9.56
N PHE A 148 26.29 11.82 -9.98
CA PHE A 148 26.89 10.70 -9.25
C PHE A 148 27.50 11.14 -7.93
N ASP A 149 28.13 12.31 -7.87
CA ASP A 149 28.65 12.90 -6.63
C ASP A 149 27.53 13.22 -5.63
N LEU A 150 26.44 13.80 -6.11
CA LEU A 150 25.26 14.08 -5.29
C LEU A 150 24.59 12.78 -4.83
N CYS A 151 24.55 11.75 -5.69
CA CYS A 151 24.06 10.42 -5.33
C CYS A 151 24.87 9.80 -4.19
N GLU A 152 26.19 10.01 -4.16
CA GLU A 152 27.08 9.54 -3.09
C GLU A 152 26.91 10.34 -1.81
N MET A 153 26.91 11.67 -1.92
CA MET A 153 26.75 12.54 -0.76
C MET A 153 25.39 12.40 -0.08
N PHE A 154 24.32 12.15 -0.84
CA PHE A 154 22.96 12.05 -0.31
C PHE A 154 22.39 10.62 -0.26
N GLU A 155 23.21 9.58 -0.45
CA GLU A 155 22.79 8.17 -0.37
C GLU A 155 21.54 7.86 -1.23
N LEU A 156 21.50 8.36 -2.47
CA LEU A 156 20.35 8.23 -3.40
C LEU A 156 19.02 8.83 -2.92
N ARG A 157 19.05 9.77 -1.98
CA ARG A 157 17.86 10.54 -1.61
C ARG A 157 17.54 11.57 -2.69
N PHE A 158 16.90 11.11 -3.77
CA PHE A 158 16.61 11.91 -4.97
C PHE A 158 15.87 13.22 -4.71
N ILE A 159 15.08 13.32 -3.63
CA ILE A 159 14.40 14.57 -3.26
C ILE A 159 15.42 15.67 -2.91
N ALA A 160 16.43 15.33 -2.10
CA ALA A 160 17.51 16.25 -1.73
C ALA A 160 18.42 16.56 -2.93
N ILE A 161 18.69 15.54 -3.75
CA ILE A 161 19.49 15.69 -4.97
C ILE A 161 18.79 16.66 -5.94
N HIS A 162 17.49 16.48 -6.18
CA HIS A 162 16.70 17.37 -7.06
C HIS A 162 16.70 18.81 -6.58
N ASP A 163 16.68 19.04 -5.26
CA ASP A 163 16.79 20.38 -4.67
C ASP A 163 18.16 21.05 -4.92
N CYS A 164 19.22 20.26 -5.16
CA CYS A 164 20.54 20.78 -5.56
C CYS A 164 20.61 21.14 -7.05
N PHE A 165 19.73 20.58 -7.89
CA PHE A 165 19.61 20.87 -9.32
C PHE A 165 18.72 22.09 -9.63
N LYS A 166 18.54 23.02 -8.68
CA LYS A 166 17.68 24.22 -8.82
C LYS A 166 17.93 25.08 -10.06
N TRP A 167 19.14 25.03 -10.61
CA TRP A 167 19.54 25.75 -11.82
C TRP A 167 19.01 25.09 -13.11
N ARG A 168 18.69 23.79 -13.11
CA ARG A 168 18.01 23.04 -14.19
C ARG A 168 16.56 22.74 -13.83
N LYS A 169 15.70 23.76 -13.90
CA LYS A 169 14.25 23.62 -13.59
C LYS A 169 13.48 22.76 -14.60
N ASP A 170 14.07 22.54 -15.77
CA ASP A 170 13.57 21.71 -16.86
C ASP A 170 13.65 20.20 -16.54
N ILE A 171 14.47 19.81 -15.57
CA ILE A 171 14.69 18.40 -15.24
C ILE A 171 13.74 17.97 -14.10
N PRO A 172 12.72 17.14 -14.36
CA PRO A 172 11.92 16.54 -13.31
C PRO A 172 12.71 15.47 -12.55
N LEU A 173 12.26 15.16 -11.33
CA LEU A 173 12.84 14.14 -10.45
C LEU A 173 13.06 12.79 -11.16
N GLU A 174 12.12 12.39 -12.00
CA GLU A 174 12.13 11.12 -12.72
C GLU A 174 13.22 11.06 -13.78
N LYS A 175 13.59 12.19 -14.39
CA LYS A 175 14.70 12.26 -15.35
C LYS A 175 16.05 12.08 -14.66
N LEU A 176 16.22 12.63 -13.46
CA LEU A 176 17.41 12.38 -12.62
C LEU A 176 17.56 10.90 -12.30
N LYS A 177 16.47 10.27 -11.83
CA LYS A 177 16.43 8.83 -11.56
C LYS A 177 16.74 8.02 -12.82
N GLN A 178 16.12 8.39 -13.95
CA GLN A 178 16.31 7.67 -15.20
C GLN A 178 17.76 7.71 -15.66
N ARG A 179 18.42 8.88 -15.61
CA ARG A 179 19.84 9.01 -15.94
C ARG A 179 20.72 8.19 -15.01
N TYR A 180 20.50 8.26 -13.70
CA TYR A 180 21.28 7.48 -12.74
C TYR A 180 21.15 5.98 -12.97
N TYR A 181 19.92 5.47 -13.11
CA TYR A 181 19.69 4.03 -13.27
C TYR A 181 20.12 3.51 -14.65
N SER A 182 20.00 4.31 -15.73
CA SER A 182 20.47 3.89 -17.06
C SER A 182 21.99 3.77 -17.09
N VAL A 183 22.71 4.76 -16.55
CA VAL A 183 24.17 4.74 -16.45
C VAL A 183 24.63 3.59 -15.54
N THR A 184 24.03 3.46 -14.36
CA THR A 184 24.39 2.39 -13.41
C THR A 184 24.13 1.00 -13.99
N LYS A 185 23.02 0.80 -14.70
CA LYS A 185 22.72 -0.45 -15.42
C LYS A 185 23.80 -0.75 -16.46
N ARG A 186 24.18 0.26 -17.25
CA ARG A 186 25.20 0.08 -18.31
C ARG A 186 26.56 -0.29 -17.74
N ILE A 187 26.97 0.33 -16.63
CA ILE A 187 28.21 -0.02 -15.93
C ILE A 187 28.18 -1.47 -15.47
N VAL A 188 27.09 -1.90 -14.86
CA VAL A 188 26.95 -3.28 -14.36
C VAL A 188 26.96 -4.29 -15.51
N GLU A 189 26.23 -4.02 -16.60
CA GLU A 189 26.24 -4.86 -17.80
C GLU A 189 27.67 -5.02 -18.34
N PHE A 190 28.41 -3.92 -18.50
CA PHE A 190 29.79 -3.97 -18.97
C PHE A 190 30.70 -4.78 -18.05
N LEU A 191 30.59 -4.62 -16.73
CA LEU A 191 31.39 -5.40 -15.77
C LEU A 191 31.11 -6.91 -15.86
N PHE A 192 29.89 -7.32 -16.18
CA PHE A 192 29.57 -8.72 -16.44
C PHE A 192 30.07 -9.17 -17.81
N GLU A 193 29.92 -8.36 -18.86
CA GLU A 193 30.44 -8.62 -20.21
C GLU A 193 31.96 -8.88 -20.18
N GLU A 194 32.71 -8.04 -19.45
CA GLU A 194 34.16 -8.16 -19.30
C GLU A 194 34.55 -9.47 -18.60
N LYS A 195 33.87 -9.81 -17.49
CA LYS A 195 34.08 -11.09 -16.77
C LYS A 195 33.78 -12.30 -17.65
N ILE A 196 32.67 -12.27 -18.38
CA ILE A 196 32.28 -13.34 -19.30
C ILE A 196 33.33 -13.51 -20.39
N LYS A 197 33.78 -12.40 -21.01
CA LYS A 197 34.80 -12.42 -22.06
C LYS A 197 36.12 -13.01 -21.57
N ASN A 198 36.55 -12.63 -20.36
CA ASN A 198 37.76 -13.16 -19.74
C ASN A 198 37.66 -14.68 -19.48
N GLU A 199 36.51 -15.16 -19.00
CA GLU A 199 36.31 -16.61 -18.78
C GLU A 199 36.21 -17.40 -20.09
N ILE A 200 35.62 -16.82 -21.15
CA ILE A 200 35.62 -17.41 -22.49
C ILE A 200 37.05 -17.50 -23.03
N MET A 201 37.88 -16.48 -22.84
CA MET A 201 39.28 -16.49 -23.27
C MET A 201 40.12 -17.54 -22.54
N LYS A 202 39.87 -17.77 -21.24
CA LYS A 202 40.56 -18.80 -20.45
C LYS A 202 40.16 -20.22 -20.83
N HIS A 203 38.86 -20.46 -21.00
CA HIS A 203 38.33 -21.81 -21.21
C HIS A 203 38.15 -22.18 -22.70
N GLY A 204 38.21 -21.22 -23.62
CA GLY A 204 38.05 -21.43 -25.06
C GLY A 204 36.66 -21.92 -25.49
N ASN A 205 35.71 -22.03 -24.56
CA ASN A 205 34.37 -22.55 -24.81
C ASN A 205 33.30 -21.58 -24.28
N PRO A 206 32.43 -21.03 -25.15
CA PRO A 206 31.36 -20.13 -24.75
C PRO A 206 30.25 -20.80 -23.93
N ASN A 207 30.18 -22.13 -23.94
CA ASN A 207 29.22 -22.93 -23.18
C ASN A 207 29.83 -23.55 -21.92
N HIS A 208 30.99 -23.05 -21.47
CA HIS A 208 31.58 -23.49 -20.22
C HIS A 208 30.62 -23.24 -19.04
N PRO A 209 30.47 -24.18 -18.08
CA PRO A 209 29.53 -24.04 -16.96
C PRO A 209 29.68 -22.73 -16.18
N VAL A 210 30.92 -22.25 -16.00
CA VAL A 210 31.20 -20.96 -15.31
C VAL A 210 30.68 -19.77 -16.12
N VAL A 211 30.82 -19.78 -17.45
CA VAL A 211 30.32 -18.72 -18.33
C VAL A 211 28.79 -18.67 -18.31
N LEU A 212 28.14 -19.84 -18.29
CA LEU A 212 26.69 -19.95 -18.17
C LEU A 212 26.19 -19.45 -16.81
N SER A 213 26.90 -19.77 -15.71
CA SER A 213 26.60 -19.24 -14.37
C SER A 213 26.69 -17.72 -14.33
N LEU A 214 27.75 -17.13 -14.91
CA LEU A 214 27.92 -15.67 -14.95
C LEU A 214 26.81 -14.97 -15.75
N LYS A 215 26.33 -15.58 -16.85
CA LYS A 215 25.20 -15.06 -17.64
C LYS A 215 23.89 -15.11 -16.86
N ASP A 216 23.66 -16.18 -16.09
CA ASP A 216 22.47 -16.30 -15.24
C ASP A 216 22.54 -15.32 -14.05
N GLU A 217 23.71 -15.15 -13.43
CA GLU A 217 23.95 -14.15 -12.40
C GLU A 217 23.73 -12.72 -12.90
N SER A 218 24.23 -12.39 -14.10
CA SER A 218 24.00 -11.08 -14.71
C SER A 218 22.53 -10.82 -14.97
N ALA A 219 21.79 -11.82 -15.46
CA ALA A 219 20.35 -11.73 -15.72
C ALA A 219 19.51 -11.59 -14.44
N ARG A 220 19.98 -12.13 -13.32
CA ARG A 220 19.32 -12.02 -12.00
C ARG A 220 19.66 -10.73 -11.26
N HIS A 221 20.71 -10.04 -11.65
CA HIS A 221 21.17 -8.83 -10.96
C HIS A 221 20.05 -7.75 -10.94
N PRO A 222 19.69 -7.16 -9.79
CA PRO A 222 18.54 -6.26 -9.68
C PRO A 222 18.56 -5.09 -10.66
N LEU A 223 19.72 -4.45 -10.85
CA LEU A 223 19.89 -3.33 -11.78
C LEU A 223 19.80 -3.72 -13.27
N VAL A 224 20.00 -5.00 -13.60
CA VAL A 224 19.88 -5.52 -14.97
C VAL A 224 18.46 -6.01 -15.22
N LYS A 225 17.91 -6.79 -14.27
CA LYS A 225 16.58 -7.39 -14.33
C LYS A 225 15.48 -6.34 -14.30
N PHE A 226 15.59 -5.34 -13.42
CA PHE A 226 14.58 -4.31 -13.26
C PHE A 226 15.06 -3.02 -13.90
N THR A 227 14.47 -2.67 -15.04
CA THR A 227 14.72 -1.41 -15.72
C THR A 227 13.85 -0.31 -15.11
N TYR A 228 14.46 0.81 -14.77
CA TYR A 228 13.72 1.97 -14.30
C TYR A 228 12.87 2.55 -15.43
N ASN A 229 11.58 2.72 -15.17
CA ASN A 229 10.61 3.32 -16.09
C ASN A 229 10.07 4.62 -15.47
N ALA A 230 10.45 5.76 -16.07
CA ALA A 230 10.04 7.08 -15.60
C ALA A 230 8.54 7.33 -15.73
N ASP A 231 7.91 6.85 -16.81
CA ASP A 231 6.47 7.00 -17.00
C ASP A 231 5.70 6.23 -15.93
N HIS A 232 6.13 5.00 -15.62
CA HIS A 232 5.52 4.21 -14.56
C HIS A 232 5.69 4.84 -13.16
N ASP A 233 6.86 5.43 -12.84
CA ASP A 233 7.03 6.16 -11.56
C ASP A 233 6.19 7.44 -11.50
N ARG A 234 5.98 8.11 -12.65
CA ARG A 234 5.07 9.26 -12.76
C ARG A 234 3.62 8.84 -12.54
N ASP A 235 3.17 7.78 -13.18
CA ASP A 235 1.79 7.29 -13.07
C ASP A 235 1.50 6.77 -11.66
N ARG A 236 2.44 6.02 -11.06
CA ARG A 236 2.39 5.61 -9.65
C ARG A 236 2.33 6.83 -8.72
N ARG A 237 3.15 7.84 -9.02
CA ARG A 237 3.10 9.24 -8.57
C ARG A 237 1.66 9.74 -8.38
N GLN A 238 1.03 9.91 -9.53
CA GLN A 238 -0.30 10.51 -9.66
C GLN A 238 -1.38 9.64 -9.04
N MET A 239 -1.29 8.31 -9.15
CA MET A 239 -2.25 7.39 -8.54
C MET A 239 -2.26 7.50 -7.02
N LEU A 240 -1.08 7.60 -6.39
CA LEU A 240 -0.96 7.81 -4.96
C LEU A 240 -1.52 9.18 -4.55
N GLU A 241 -1.24 10.23 -5.31
CA GLU A 241 -1.81 11.54 -5.04
C GLU A 241 -3.35 11.53 -5.12
N ARG A 242 -3.93 10.84 -6.11
CA ARG A 242 -5.38 10.65 -6.20
C ARG A 242 -5.92 9.94 -4.96
N SER A 243 -5.30 8.86 -4.51
CA SER A 243 -5.79 8.11 -3.35
C SER A 243 -5.79 8.92 -2.05
N TYR A 244 -4.87 9.87 -1.89
CA TYR A 244 -4.86 10.80 -0.76
C TYR A 244 -5.95 11.88 -0.84
N ARG A 245 -6.38 12.26 -2.05
CA ARG A 245 -7.40 13.29 -2.26
C ARG A 245 -8.83 12.73 -2.30
N ILE A 246 -8.99 11.43 -2.58
CA ILE A 246 -10.29 10.77 -2.70
C ILE A 246 -11.00 10.70 -1.34
N THR A 247 -12.23 11.23 -1.31
CA THR A 247 -13.12 11.13 -0.15
C THR A 247 -13.71 9.71 -0.02
N PRO A 248 -14.18 9.29 1.17
CA PRO A 248 -14.82 7.98 1.32
C PRO A 248 -16.05 7.81 0.41
N GLU A 249 -16.88 8.85 0.24
CA GLU A 249 -18.05 8.83 -0.65
C GLU A 249 -17.67 8.63 -2.12
N GLN A 250 -16.62 9.32 -2.59
CA GLN A 250 -16.11 9.14 -3.95
C GLN A 250 -15.62 7.72 -4.19
N ARG A 251 -15.00 7.09 -3.19
CA ARG A 251 -14.55 5.70 -3.27
C ARG A 251 -15.71 4.72 -3.40
N GLU A 252 -16.82 4.98 -2.71
CA GLU A 252 -18.02 4.14 -2.76
C GLU A 252 -18.73 4.27 -4.12
N MET A 253 -18.84 5.49 -4.65
CA MET A 253 -19.34 5.74 -6.01
C MET A 253 -18.45 5.09 -7.08
N GLU A 254 -17.12 5.17 -6.95
CA GLU A 254 -16.19 4.51 -7.87
C GLU A 254 -16.34 2.99 -7.82
N ALA A 255 -16.53 2.41 -6.63
CA ALA A 255 -16.78 0.99 -6.46
C ALA A 255 -18.11 0.55 -7.12
N GLN A 256 -19.15 1.37 -6.99
CA GLN A 256 -20.45 1.11 -7.64
C GLN A 256 -20.32 1.21 -9.16
N LEU A 257 -19.64 2.23 -9.68
CA LEU A 257 -19.37 2.38 -11.10
C LEU A 257 -18.57 1.19 -11.66
N LEU A 258 -17.56 0.69 -10.93
CA LEU A 258 -16.81 -0.50 -11.34
C LEU A 258 -17.69 -1.76 -11.37
N SER A 259 -18.63 -1.91 -10.43
CA SER A 259 -19.63 -2.98 -10.45
C SER A 259 -20.53 -2.87 -11.68
N ASP A 260 -20.99 -1.68 -12.01
CA ASP A 260 -21.85 -1.42 -13.17
C ASP A 260 -21.13 -1.69 -14.49
N ILE A 261 -19.85 -1.28 -14.61
CA ILE A 261 -19.00 -1.60 -15.76
C ILE A 261 -18.87 -3.11 -15.93
N LYS A 262 -18.58 -3.84 -14.85
CA LYS A 262 -18.47 -5.31 -14.89
C LYS A 262 -19.80 -5.96 -15.29
N ALA A 263 -20.93 -5.44 -14.82
CA ALA A 263 -22.25 -5.91 -15.23
C ALA A 263 -22.54 -5.62 -16.72
N ALA A 264 -22.10 -4.47 -17.23
CA ALA A 264 -22.22 -4.14 -18.64
C ALA A 264 -21.33 -5.04 -19.52
N GLU A 265 -20.08 -5.30 -19.11
CA GLU A 265 -19.16 -6.20 -19.82
C GLU A 265 -19.68 -7.64 -19.88
N THR A 266 -20.28 -8.15 -18.81
CA THR A 266 -20.87 -9.50 -18.82
C THR A 266 -22.08 -9.58 -19.74
N LYS A 267 -22.95 -8.56 -19.75
CA LYS A 267 -24.05 -8.44 -20.72
C LYS A 267 -23.52 -8.40 -22.15
N LEU A 268 -22.50 -7.59 -22.43
CA LEU A 268 -21.89 -7.48 -23.76
C LEU A 268 -21.34 -8.84 -24.24
N LYS A 269 -20.61 -9.56 -23.38
CA LYS A 269 -20.11 -10.91 -23.69
C LYS A 269 -21.26 -11.90 -23.95
N SER A 270 -22.37 -11.81 -23.21
CA SER A 270 -23.53 -12.66 -23.42
C SER A 270 -24.22 -12.38 -24.77
N GLU A 271 -24.35 -11.11 -25.14
CA GLU A 271 -24.91 -10.69 -26.43
C GLU A 271 -24.00 -11.09 -27.60
N GLU A 272 -22.68 -10.98 -27.44
CA GLU A 272 -21.72 -11.46 -28.43
C GLU A 272 -21.86 -12.98 -28.63
N LYS A 273 -22.01 -13.74 -27.54
CA LYS A 273 -22.27 -15.19 -27.61
C LYS A 273 -23.58 -15.47 -28.34
N LYS A 274 -24.69 -14.82 -27.98
CA LYS A 274 -25.99 -14.97 -28.68
C LYS A 274 -25.87 -14.63 -30.16
N ARG A 275 -25.17 -13.56 -30.53
CA ARG A 275 -24.93 -13.17 -31.92
C ARG A 275 -24.12 -14.20 -32.68
N SER A 276 -23.10 -14.80 -32.05
CA SER A 276 -22.31 -15.88 -32.63
C SER A 276 -23.12 -17.16 -32.84
N GLU A 277 -23.97 -17.52 -31.87
CA GLU A 277 -24.88 -18.66 -31.94
C GLU A 277 -25.95 -18.45 -33.00
N MET A 278 -26.52 -17.25 -33.10
CA MET A 278 -27.48 -16.89 -34.15
C MET A 278 -26.86 -16.98 -35.53
N LYS A 279 -25.62 -16.51 -35.73
CA LYS A 279 -24.87 -16.72 -37.00
C LYS A 279 -24.66 -18.21 -37.30
N ARG A 280 -24.44 -19.04 -36.28
CA ARG A 280 -24.32 -20.49 -36.44
C ARG A 280 -25.66 -21.13 -36.82
N LEU A 281 -26.77 -20.72 -36.19
CA LEU A 281 -28.11 -21.20 -36.55
C LEU A 281 -28.50 -20.79 -37.97
N LYS A 282 -28.29 -19.52 -38.36
CA LYS A 282 -28.55 -19.06 -39.74
C LYS A 282 -27.84 -19.92 -40.79
N ARG A 283 -26.57 -20.28 -40.53
CA ARG A 283 -25.81 -21.20 -41.38
C ARG A 283 -26.34 -22.64 -41.39
N LYS A 284 -26.83 -23.16 -40.26
CA LYS A 284 -27.37 -24.52 -40.14
C LYS A 284 -28.73 -24.70 -40.82
N PHE A 285 -29.57 -23.67 -40.78
CA PHE A 285 -30.95 -23.71 -41.27
C PHE A 285 -31.11 -23.09 -42.67
N ASN A 286 -30.01 -22.72 -43.34
CA ASN A 286 -30.02 -22.09 -44.67
C ASN A 286 -31.04 -20.93 -44.79
N VAL A 287 -31.21 -20.14 -43.72
CA VAL A 287 -32.14 -19.01 -43.72
C VAL A 287 -31.56 -17.93 -44.62
N ASN A 288 -32.12 -17.79 -45.82
CA ASN A 288 -31.77 -16.74 -46.75
C ASN A 288 -32.29 -15.40 -46.22
N GLU A 289 -31.53 -14.33 -46.46
CA GLU A 289 -31.87 -12.98 -45.98
C GLU A 289 -33.20 -12.46 -46.57
N SER A 290 -33.66 -13.07 -47.67
CA SER A 290 -34.95 -12.83 -48.33
C SER A 290 -36.16 -13.33 -47.54
N ASP A 291 -36.00 -14.33 -46.68
CA ASP A 291 -37.10 -14.98 -45.97
C ASP A 291 -37.31 -14.39 -44.56
N VAL A 292 -36.43 -13.46 -44.17
CA VAL A 292 -36.50 -12.74 -42.89
C VAL A 292 -37.52 -11.61 -43.03
N ILE A 293 -38.73 -11.83 -42.50
CA ILE A 293 -39.73 -10.77 -42.38
C ILE A 293 -39.11 -9.64 -41.56
N PRO A 294 -38.94 -8.42 -42.10
CA PRO A 294 -38.43 -7.28 -41.34
C PRO A 294 -39.43 -6.97 -40.25
N THR A 295 -39.10 -7.31 -39.01
CA THR A 295 -39.89 -6.87 -37.86
C THR A 295 -39.73 -5.36 -37.75
N PRO A 296 -40.83 -4.60 -37.70
CA PRO A 296 -40.74 -3.16 -37.59
C PRO A 296 -40.03 -2.81 -36.28
N ARG A 297 -39.10 -1.84 -36.33
CA ARG A 297 -38.33 -1.42 -35.16
C ARG A 297 -39.28 -0.81 -34.14
N LEU A 298 -39.68 -1.59 -33.13
CA LEU A 298 -40.62 -1.14 -32.08
C LEU A 298 -40.15 0.15 -31.39
N ASP A 299 -38.84 0.38 -31.28
CA ASP A 299 -38.23 1.57 -30.70
C ASP A 299 -38.50 2.88 -31.50
N GLN A 300 -38.91 2.77 -32.77
CA GLN A 300 -39.25 3.93 -33.61
C GLN A 300 -40.72 4.34 -33.48
N PHE A 301 -41.54 3.52 -32.84
CA PHE A 301 -42.91 3.89 -32.52
C PHE A 301 -42.89 4.78 -31.27
N GLN A 302 -42.79 6.10 -31.47
CA GLN A 302 -43.27 7.06 -30.48
C GLN A 302 -44.80 7.01 -30.45
N THR A 303 -45.36 5.91 -29.97
CA THR A 303 -46.78 5.88 -29.63
C THR A 303 -46.94 6.73 -28.37
N LYS A 304 -47.83 7.73 -28.42
CA LYS A 304 -48.39 8.30 -27.19
C LYS A 304 -48.90 7.12 -26.35
N PRO A 305 -48.80 7.14 -25.01
CA PRO A 305 -49.36 6.08 -24.18
C PRO A 305 -50.86 5.98 -24.47
N VAL A 306 -51.24 5.06 -25.35
CA VAL A 306 -52.63 4.76 -25.63
C VAL A 306 -53.02 3.76 -24.56
N TRP A 307 -53.87 4.21 -23.66
CA TRP A 307 -54.57 3.30 -22.79
C TRP A 307 -55.50 2.48 -23.66
N LEU A 308 -55.13 1.23 -23.92
CA LEU A 308 -56.05 0.27 -24.51
C LEU A 308 -57.26 0.21 -23.57
N ALA A 309 -58.48 0.19 -24.13
CA ALA A 309 -59.70 0.12 -23.32
C ALA A 309 -59.65 -1.05 -22.32
N SER A 310 -58.98 -2.15 -22.70
CA SER A 310 -58.69 -3.28 -21.82
C SER A 310 -57.85 -2.93 -20.59
N SER A 311 -56.86 -2.04 -20.70
CA SER A 311 -56.03 -1.61 -19.58
C SER A 311 -56.80 -0.71 -18.61
N CYS A 312 -57.62 0.21 -19.13
CA CYS A 312 -58.55 1.00 -18.30
C CYS A 312 -59.55 0.10 -17.57
N ILE A 313 -60.16 -0.85 -18.29
CA ILE A 313 -61.12 -1.80 -17.70
C ILE A 313 -60.45 -2.67 -16.63
N SER A 314 -59.24 -3.17 -16.88
CA SER A 314 -58.47 -3.96 -15.91
C SER A 314 -58.10 -3.15 -14.68
N PHE A 315 -57.68 -1.89 -14.85
CA PHE A 315 -57.38 -0.99 -13.74
C PHE A 315 -58.62 -0.75 -12.87
N TYR A 316 -59.76 -0.42 -13.47
CA TYR A 316 -61.01 -0.23 -12.71
C TYR A 316 -61.50 -1.53 -12.07
N LYS A 317 -61.47 -2.66 -12.78
CA LYS A 317 -61.81 -3.98 -12.20
C LYS A 317 -60.91 -4.35 -11.03
N SER A 318 -59.62 -4.02 -11.08
CA SER A 318 -58.69 -4.29 -9.97
C SER A 318 -58.99 -3.48 -8.70
N GLN A 319 -59.73 -2.37 -8.84
CA GLN A 319 -60.21 -1.57 -7.72
C GLN A 319 -61.59 -2.01 -7.21
N LEU A 320 -62.31 -2.85 -7.95
CA LEU A 320 -63.56 -3.44 -7.47
C LEU A 320 -63.23 -4.60 -6.51
N THR A 321 -63.75 -4.51 -5.29
CA THR A 321 -63.69 -5.59 -4.30
C THR A 321 -64.64 -6.72 -4.70
N GLN A 322 -64.40 -7.95 -4.23
CA GLN A 322 -65.31 -9.10 -4.46
C GLN A 322 -66.77 -8.77 -4.14
N HIS A 323 -67.02 -8.05 -3.04
CA HIS A 323 -68.33 -7.55 -2.63
C HIS A 323 -69.06 -6.71 -3.69
N HIS A 324 -68.34 -5.95 -4.53
CA HIS A 324 -68.96 -5.17 -5.61
C HIS A 324 -69.40 -6.06 -6.77
N ASN A 325 -68.66 -7.14 -7.06
CA ASN A 325 -69.09 -8.12 -8.05
C ASN A 325 -70.31 -8.90 -7.56
N ASP A 326 -70.29 -9.32 -6.29
CA ASP A 326 -71.39 -10.07 -5.67
C ASP A 326 -72.69 -9.24 -5.64
N ALA A 327 -72.60 -7.93 -5.34
CA ALA A 327 -73.75 -7.02 -5.36
C ALA A 327 -74.31 -6.78 -6.78
N VAL A 328 -73.44 -6.75 -7.79
CA VAL A 328 -73.89 -6.65 -9.19
C VAL A 328 -74.58 -7.92 -9.63
N ASP A 329 -74.07 -9.09 -9.24
CA ASP A 329 -74.68 -10.39 -9.53
C ASP A 329 -76.04 -10.57 -8.82
N GLU A 330 -76.16 -10.07 -7.58
CA GLU A 330 -77.44 -10.03 -6.84
C GLU A 330 -78.46 -9.15 -7.56
N MET A 331 -78.06 -7.95 -7.98
CA MET A 331 -78.94 -7.00 -8.68
C MET A 331 -79.32 -7.50 -10.08
N LEU A 332 -78.42 -8.20 -10.78
CA LEU A 332 -78.72 -8.84 -12.08
C LEU A 332 -79.71 -10.00 -11.92
N ASN A 333 -79.59 -10.78 -10.83
CA ASN A 333 -80.55 -11.82 -10.48
C ASN A 333 -81.93 -11.24 -10.13
N GLU A 334 -82.01 -10.12 -9.38
CA GLU A 334 -83.28 -9.44 -9.09
C GLU A 334 -83.98 -8.92 -10.36
N LEU A 335 -83.20 -8.48 -11.35
CA LEU A 335 -83.71 -8.06 -12.66
C LEU A 335 -83.98 -9.22 -13.62
N ASN A 336 -83.76 -10.47 -13.18
CA ASN A 336 -83.93 -11.70 -13.96
C ASN A 336 -83.05 -11.74 -15.24
N ILE A 337 -81.90 -11.07 -15.21
CA ILE A 337 -80.94 -11.00 -16.31
C ILE A 337 -79.82 -12.00 -16.02
N SER A 338 -79.79 -13.10 -16.78
CA SER A 338 -78.73 -14.10 -16.66
C SER A 338 -77.37 -13.50 -17.06
N PRO A 339 -76.28 -13.74 -16.29
CA PRO A 339 -74.97 -13.22 -16.64
C PRO A 339 -74.53 -13.75 -18.02
N PRO A 340 -73.89 -12.92 -18.86
CA PRO A 340 -73.51 -13.32 -20.20
C PRO A 340 -72.49 -14.47 -20.15
N VAL A 341 -72.74 -15.53 -20.92
CA VAL A 341 -71.79 -16.64 -21.09
C VAL A 341 -70.58 -16.12 -21.87
N VAL A 342 -69.50 -15.80 -21.16
CA VAL A 342 -68.24 -15.41 -21.78
C VAL A 342 -67.63 -16.68 -22.40
N SER A 343 -67.63 -16.78 -23.74
CA SER A 343 -66.96 -17.90 -24.40
C SER A 343 -65.46 -17.81 -24.15
N SER A 344 -64.86 -18.93 -23.76
CA SER A 344 -63.46 -19.06 -23.35
C SER A 344 -62.44 -18.81 -24.47
N GLN A 345 -62.86 -18.40 -25.66
CA GLN A 345 -61.93 -17.95 -26.71
C GLN A 345 -61.23 -16.63 -26.34
N ALA A 346 -61.86 -15.76 -25.55
CA ALA A 346 -61.27 -14.49 -25.12
C ALA A 346 -60.25 -14.62 -23.96
N SER A 347 -60.27 -15.74 -23.22
CA SER A 347 -59.32 -15.99 -22.12
C SER A 347 -57.88 -16.24 -22.61
N ASN A 348 -57.69 -16.61 -23.89
CA ASN A 348 -56.36 -16.84 -24.44
C ASN A 348 -55.59 -15.53 -24.73
N GLU A 349 -56.26 -14.37 -24.82
CA GLU A 349 -55.55 -13.09 -24.98
C GLU A 349 -55.04 -12.51 -23.65
N LEU A 350 -55.54 -12.99 -22.50
CA LEU A 350 -55.09 -12.52 -21.18
C LEU A 350 -53.85 -13.25 -20.66
N TYR A 351 -53.54 -14.44 -21.17
CA TYR A 351 -52.34 -15.18 -20.78
C TYR A 351 -51.06 -14.73 -21.48
N TRP A 352 -51.14 -13.91 -22.54
CA TRP A 352 -49.93 -13.44 -23.23
C TRP A 352 -49.22 -12.28 -22.51
N TYR A 353 -49.86 -11.64 -21.53
CA TYR A 353 -49.27 -10.51 -20.79
C TYR A 353 -48.61 -10.86 -19.45
N PHE A 354 -48.65 -12.14 -19.03
CA PHE A 354 -47.95 -12.57 -17.80
C PHE A 354 -46.52 -13.09 -18.02
N TYR A 355 -45.99 -13.02 -19.25
CA TYR A 355 -44.59 -13.35 -19.54
C TYR A 355 -43.89 -12.22 -20.30
N THR A 356 -43.84 -11.03 -19.70
CA THR A 356 -42.72 -10.08 -19.87
C THR A 356 -42.93 -8.92 -18.90
N ILE A 357 -42.45 -9.06 -17.65
CA ILE A 357 -41.59 -8.09 -16.93
C ILE A 357 -40.67 -8.91 -16.03
#